data_AF-A0A972RVA2-F1
#
_entry.id   AF-A0A972RVA2-F1
#
_cell.length_a   1.000
_cell.length_b   1.000
_cell.length_c   1.000
_cell.angle_alpha   90.00
_cell.angle_beta   90.00
_cell.angle_gamma   90.00
#
_symmetry.space_group_name_H-M   'P 1'
#
loop_
_entity.id
_entity.type
_entity.pdbx_description
1 polymer ?
#
loop_
_entity_poly.entity_id
_entity_poly.type
_entity_poly.pdbx_seq_one_letter_code
_entity_poly.pdbx_strand_id
1 'polypeptide(L)' 'MSAYLQTVEEKVRARFGDAVAASTFRGELTLVVPRDQLLDVARMLRDELGFDFLADLTAVDYWPEGQPRFHV' A
#
# COMPACT_ATOMS: atom_id res chain seq x y z
N MET A 1 14.94 -1.29 9.18
CA MET A 1 14.16 -0.74 8.06
C MET A 1 15.14 -0.15 7.05
N SER A 2 14.97 -0.41 5.75
CA SER A 2 15.73 0.36 4.75
C SER A 2 15.31 1.83 4.79
N ALA A 3 16.26 2.76 4.72
CA ALA A 3 15.97 4.20 4.69
C ALA A 3 15.02 4.60 3.54
N TYR A 4 15.08 3.83 2.44
CA TYR A 4 14.18 4.00 1.30
C TYR A 4 12.72 3.72 1.67
N LEU A 5 12.43 2.62 2.38
CA LEU A 5 11.05 2.27 2.76
C LEU A 5 10.46 3.27 3.75
N GLN A 6 11.28 3.83 4.65
CA GLN A 6 10.84 4.93 5.53
C GLN A 6 10.43 6.16 4.71
N THR A 7 11.21 6.52 3.70
CA THR A 7 10.91 7.65 2.81
C THR A 7 9.59 7.43 2.05
N VAL A 8 9.31 6.20 1.62
CA VAL A 8 8.04 5.87 0.95
C VAL A 8 6.87 6.04 1.92
N GLU A 9 6.95 5.47 3.12
CA GLU A 9 5.91 5.60 4.15
C GLU A 9 5.64 7.07 4.49
N GLU A 10 6.68 7.86 4.75
CA GLU A 10 6.57 9.29 5.08
C GLU A 10 5.86 10.08 3.99
N LYS A 11 6.23 9.87 2.72
CA LYS A 11 5.61 10.58 1.59
C LYS A 11 4.16 10.19 1.37
N VAL A 12 3.82 8.90 1.57
CA VAL A 12 2.43 8.44 1.47
C VAL A 12 1.58 9.05 2.58
N ARG A 13 2.06 9.00 3.84
CA ARG A 13 1.36 9.63 4.98
C ARG A 13 1.20 11.14 4.81
N ALA A 14 2.22 11.83 4.29
CA ALA A 14 2.15 13.27 4.07
C ALA A 14 1.05 13.67 3.06
N ARG A 15 0.75 12.83 2.06
CA ARG A 15 -0.20 13.13 1.00
C ARG A 15 -1.61 12.61 1.26
N PHE A 16 -1.72 11.40 1.81
CA PHE A 16 -3.00 10.69 1.98
C PHE A 16 -3.45 10.63 3.45
N GLY A 17 -2.64 11.14 4.38
CA GLY A 17 -2.93 11.16 5.80
C GLY A 17 -3.05 9.75 6.39
N ASP A 18 -3.87 9.63 7.43
CA ASP A 18 -4.11 8.37 8.14
C ASP A 18 -5.09 7.43 7.41
N ALA A 19 -5.62 7.85 6.24
CA ALA A 19 -6.49 7.01 5.43
C ALA A 19 -5.75 5.80 4.86
N VAL A 20 -4.44 5.92 4.58
CA VAL A 20 -3.57 4.82 4.16
C VAL A 20 -2.80 4.30 5.37
N ALA A 21 -3.16 3.11 5.84
CA ALA A 21 -2.44 2.48 6.94
C ALA A 21 -1.15 1.84 6.44
N ALA A 22 -0.02 2.09 7.10
CA ALA A 22 1.25 1.47 6.80
C ALA A 22 1.67 0.53 7.93
N SER A 23 2.17 -0.65 7.57
CA SER A 23 2.80 -1.58 8.51
C SER A 23 4.04 -2.20 7.90
N THR A 24 4.95 -2.69 8.74
CA THR A 24 6.13 -3.41 8.27
C THR A 24 6.25 -4.72 9.00
N PHE A 25 6.50 -5.78 8.24
CA PHE A 25 6.82 -7.08 8.78
C PHE A 25 7.95 -7.71 7.97
N ARG A 26 8.97 -8.23 8.65
CA ARG A 26 10.11 -8.94 8.02
C ARG A 26 10.83 -8.18 6.89
N GLY A 27 10.86 -6.84 6.99
CA GLY A 27 11.55 -5.98 6.01
C GLY A 27 10.69 -5.57 4.82
N GLU A 28 9.41 -5.95 4.80
CA GLU A 28 8.45 -5.58 3.77
C GLU A 28 7.51 -4.49 4.29
N LEU A 29 7.31 -3.44 3.48
CA LEU A 29 6.36 -2.37 3.75
C LEU A 29 5.03 -2.71 3.07
N THR A 30 3.95 -2.74 3.85
CA THR A 30 2.59 -2.94 3.36
C THR A 30 1.78 -1.67 3.57
N LEU A 31 1.17 -1.17 2.48
CA LEU A 31 0.23 -0.06 2.50
C LEU A 31 -1.19 -0.61 2.30
N VAL A 32 -2.07 -0.42 3.28
CA VAL A 32 -3.49 -0.72 3.18
C VAL A 32 -4.20 0.53 2.70
N VAL A 33 -4.67 0.50 1.45
CA VAL A 33 -5.19 1.68 0.75
C VAL A 33 -6.72 1.58 0.64
N PRO A 34 -7.47 2.65 1.00
CA PRO A 34 -8.90 2.73 0.73
C PRO A 34 -9.19 2.63 -0.77
N ARG A 35 -10.26 1.91 -1.13
CA ARG A 35 -10.62 1.64 -2.54
C ARG A 35 -10.73 2.91 -3.39
N ASP A 36 -11.28 3.97 -2.83
CA ASP A 36 -11.48 5.27 -3.48
C ASP A 36 -10.18 6.05 -3.72
N GLN A 37 -9.09 5.71 -3.02
CA GLN A 37 -7.77 6.35 -3.17
C GLN A 37 -6.77 5.50 -3.96
N LEU A 38 -7.10 4.24 -4.27
CA LEU A 38 -6.18 3.28 -4.89
C LEU A 38 -5.46 3.84 -6.12
N LEU A 39 -6.20 4.48 -7.04
CA LEU A 39 -5.61 4.99 -8.28
C LEU A 39 -4.65 6.16 -8.04
N ASP A 40 -4.92 7.01 -7.05
CA ASP A 40 -4.08 8.17 -6.77
C ASP A 40 -2.80 7.77 -6.03
N VAL A 41 -2.90 6.81 -5.10
CA VAL A 41 -1.73 6.21 -4.46
C VAL A 41 -0.86 5.51 -5.51
N ALA A 42 -1.44 4.64 -6.34
CA ALA A 42 -0.69 3.92 -7.37
C ALA A 42 0.01 4.86 -8.37
N ARG A 43 -0.65 5.95 -8.79
CA ARG A 43 -0.04 6.98 -9.65
C ARG A 43 1.14 7.66 -8.98
N MET A 44 1.02 8.06 -7.72
CA MET A 44 2.12 8.68 -6.97
C MET A 44 3.32 7.73 -6.80
N LEU A 45 3.06 6.45 -6.47
CA LEU A 45 4.11 5.44 -6.38
C LEU A 45 4.88 5.29 -7.70
N ARG A 46 4.17 5.26 -8.83
CA ARG A 46 4.78 5.14 -10.16
C ARG A 46 5.52 6.42 -10.57
N ASP A 47 4.81 7.55 -10.57
CA ASP A 47 5.27 8.80 -11.22
C ASP A 47 6.30 9.57 -10.38
N GLU A 48 6.26 9.44 -9.04
CA GLU A 48 7.12 10.20 -8.12
C GLU A 48 8.16 9.34 -7.39
N LEU A 49 7.89 8.05 -7.20
CA LEU A 49 8.76 7.13 -6.44
C LEU A 49 9.40 6.05 -7.31
N GLY A 50 9.02 5.96 -8.59
CA GLY A 50 9.64 5.08 -9.58
C GLY A 50 9.24 3.61 -9.46
N PHE A 51 8.12 3.28 -8.80
CA PHE A 51 7.56 1.93 -8.81
C PHE A 51 6.88 1.65 -10.16
N ASP A 52 7.68 1.39 -11.19
CA ASP A 52 7.26 1.24 -12.59
C ASP A 52 6.99 -0.22 -13.02
N PHE A 53 7.30 -1.19 -12.15
CA PHE A 53 7.07 -2.60 -12.37
C PHE A 53 5.99 -3.17 -11.44
N LEU A 54 4.88 -3.64 -12.03
CA LEU A 54 3.86 -4.40 -11.31
C LEU A 54 4.27 -5.88 -11.25
N ALA A 55 4.82 -6.29 -10.11
CA ALA A 55 5.34 -7.66 -9.93
C ALA A 55 4.24 -8.73 -9.93
N ASP A 56 3.11 -8.46 -9.26
CA ASP A 56 1.97 -9.37 -9.13
C ASP A 56 0.68 -8.60 -8.80
N LEU A 57 -0.48 -9.23 -9.05
CA LEU A 57 -1.80 -8.77 -8.60
C LEU A 57 -2.62 -10.00 -8.19
N THR A 58 -2.92 -10.09 -6.90
CA THR A 58 -3.57 -11.26 -6.30
C THR A 58 -4.66 -10.83 -5.32
N ALA A 59 -5.38 -11.81 -4.76
CA ALA A 59 -6.37 -11.57 -3.72
C ALA A 59 -6.34 -12.68 -2.67
N VAL A 60 -6.66 -12.31 -1.43
CA VAL A 60 -6.82 -13.25 -0.31
C VAL A 60 -8.29 -13.30 0.08
N ASP A 61 -8.87 -14.51 0.08
CA ASP A 61 -10.22 -14.79 0.58
C ASP A 61 -10.13 -15.20 2.06
N TYR A 62 -10.77 -14.44 2.94
CA TYR A 62 -10.79 -14.69 4.38
C TYR A 62 -11.99 -15.53 4.85
N TRP A 63 -12.77 -16.13 3.95
CA TRP A 63 -13.92 -16.97 4.33
C TRP A 63 -13.57 -18.07 5.37
N PRO A 64 -14.39 -18.27 6.43
CA PRO A 64 -15.70 -17.65 6.69
C PRO A 64 -15.64 -16.34 7.49
N GLU A 65 -14.45 -15.80 7.73
CA GLU A 65 -14.21 -14.70 8.66
C GLU A 65 -14.13 -13.33 7.97
N GLY A 66 -14.57 -12.30 8.71
CA GLY A 66 -14.22 -10.91 8.43
C GLY A 66 -15.05 -10.18 7.37
N GLN A 67 -14.98 -8.85 7.46
CA GLN A 67 -15.34 -7.93 6.37
C GLN A 67 -14.15 -6.97 6.19
N PRO A 68 -13.63 -6.79 4.97
CA PRO A 68 -14.08 -7.39 3.71
C PRO A 68 -13.68 -8.86 3.56
N ARG A 69 -14.46 -9.65 2.79
CA ARG A 69 -14.13 -11.05 2.47
C ARG A 69 -12.83 -11.17 1.69
N PHE A 70 -12.61 -10.26 0.73
CA PHE A 70 -11.43 -10.25 -0.12
C PHE A 70 -10.57 -9.03 0.19
N HIS A 71 -9.27 -9.25 0.37
CA HIS A 71 -8.27 -8.20 0.17
C HIS A 71 -7.58 -8.41 -1.16
N VAL A 72 -7.44 -7.33 -1.90
CA VAL A 72 -6.69 -7.24 -3.17
C VAL A 72 -5.55 -6.26 -2.93
#